data_AF-A0A0R3WLF9-F1
#
_entry.id   AF-A0A0R3WLF9-F1
#
_cell.length_a   1.000
_cell.length_b   1.000
_cell.length_c   1.000
_cell.angle_alpha   90.00
_cell.angle_beta   90.00
_cell.angle_gamma   90.00
#
_symmetry.space_group_name_H-M   'P 1'
#
loop_
_entity.id
_entity.type
_entity.pdbx_description
1 polymer ?
#
loop_
_entity_poly.entity_id
_entity_poly.type
_entity_poly.pdbx_seq_one_letter_code
_entity_poly.pdbx_strand_id
1 'polypeptide(L)'
;MSDMEICSETERSIDNKETEEAFLELAQDIFNPTQKAKVVVCFCQGETVAGLLRAMDTLHLQGKGYMLIGADGWSDRQDILGPLINPKTGERAFSRLAQGSLSIKLHSPEVKDFDEYFTSLTPQSHHNVNPWFTEFWEQKFDCSIIPSSDSKRKPCTGNESLKNLPFHQDNKLSRLNLAIYVVALALHRVQEIVCGVGRPGLCPGLLPINGSLLRQELLKSNFTDSNGDTIYFDENGDPPASYDLMNYQHYFNERGEEVFDYVQVGRWQHGHLVMLQDEFIQWQSDLANATASGPIQSFCSDPCGAWEAKVDTFWRTAFFTKDNLAHLIFAL
;
A
#
# COMPACT_ATOMS: atom_id res chain seq x y z
N MET A 1 -9.90 17.94 4.04
CA MET A 1 -9.70 17.90 5.51
C MET A 1 -10.57 18.91 6.27
N SER A 2 -11.03 20.01 5.66
CA SER A 2 -11.87 21.03 6.34
C SER A 2 -13.22 20.49 6.84
N ASP A 3 -13.82 19.54 6.13
CA ASP A 3 -15.20 19.12 6.40
C ASP A 3 -15.32 18.07 7.52
N MET A 4 -14.19 17.55 8.01
CA MET A 4 -14.11 16.54 9.08
C MET A 4 -13.39 17.04 10.34
N GLU A 5 -13.16 18.35 10.47
CA GLU A 5 -12.48 18.97 11.63
C GLU A 5 -11.08 18.40 11.95
N ILE A 6 -10.37 17.86 10.94
CA ILE A 6 -9.00 17.34 11.09
C ILE A 6 -8.00 18.46 10.82
N CYS A 7 -7.11 18.74 11.78
CA CYS A 7 -6.03 19.71 11.64
C CYS A 7 -4.72 19.06 11.16
N SER A 8 -3.97 19.75 10.31
CA SER A 8 -2.58 19.41 9.99
C SER A 8 -1.64 20.37 10.72
N GLU A 9 -0.69 19.84 11.48
CA GLU A 9 0.33 20.64 12.17
C GLU A 9 1.44 21.08 11.20
N THR A 10 1.82 20.20 10.27
CA THR A 10 2.89 20.44 9.31
C THR A 10 2.62 19.65 8.03
N GLU A 11 2.86 20.30 6.89
CA GLU A 11 2.77 19.68 5.57
C GLU A 11 4.11 19.85 4.85
N ARG A 12 4.61 18.77 4.26
CA ARG A 12 5.90 18.71 3.57
C ARG A 12 5.80 17.86 2.32
N SER A 13 6.63 18.20 1.33
CA SER A 13 6.79 17.48 0.08
C SER A 13 8.27 17.21 -0.16
N ILE A 14 8.59 16.02 -0.66
CA ILE A 14 9.95 15.63 -1.03
C ILE A 14 9.90 14.77 -2.31
N ASP A 15 10.88 14.95 -3.20
CA ASP A 15 11.04 14.10 -4.37
C ASP A 15 11.73 12.77 -3.96
N ASN A 16 11.35 11.67 -4.59
CA ASN A 16 11.89 10.34 -4.24
C ASN A 16 13.36 10.15 -4.62
N LYS A 17 13.94 11.06 -5.41
CA LYS A 17 15.35 11.06 -5.83
C LYS A 17 16.23 12.01 -5.00
N GLU A 18 15.67 12.65 -3.98
CA GLU A 18 16.45 13.50 -3.07
C GLU A 18 17.49 12.71 -2.28
N THR A 19 18.46 13.43 -1.72
CA THR A 19 19.58 12.80 -1.00
C THR A 19 19.18 12.29 0.38
N GLU A 20 20.00 11.41 0.97
CA GLU A 20 19.74 10.89 2.32
C GLU A 20 19.72 12.01 3.37
N GLU A 21 20.54 13.06 3.18
CA GLU A 21 20.55 14.23 4.05
C GLU A 21 19.21 14.99 4.01
N ALA A 22 18.61 15.14 2.82
CA ALA A 22 17.31 15.79 2.67
C ALA A 22 16.19 15.01 3.37
N PHE A 23 16.21 13.67 3.27
CA PHE A 23 15.29 12.82 4.04
C PHE A 23 15.52 12.92 5.55
N LEU A 24 16.77 13.09 5.99
CA LEU A 24 17.09 13.27 7.40
C LEU A 24 16.58 14.61 7.94
N GLU A 25 16.78 15.71 7.20
CA GLU A 25 16.24 17.03 7.54
C GLU A 25 14.71 17.00 7.61
N LEU A 26 14.06 16.34 6.64
CA LEU A 26 12.62 16.13 6.64
C LEU A 26 12.15 15.38 7.89
N ALA A 27 12.83 14.29 8.25
CA ALA A 27 12.47 13.48 9.41
C ALA A 27 12.70 14.25 10.73
N GLN A 28 13.75 15.08 10.83
CA GLN A 28 13.98 15.93 12.00
C GLN A 28 12.87 16.96 12.19
N ASP A 29 12.33 17.51 11.10
CA ASP A 29 11.25 18.47 11.12
C ASP A 29 9.90 17.81 11.45
N ILE A 30 9.56 16.70 10.79
CA ILE A 30 8.28 15.97 11.00
C ILE A 30 8.21 15.29 12.37
N PHE A 31 9.31 14.72 12.85
CA PHE A 31 9.34 13.98 14.12
C PHE A 31 9.92 14.81 15.26
N ASN A 32 9.88 16.13 15.12
CA ASN A 32 10.37 17.05 16.14
C ASN A 32 9.61 16.85 17.46
N PRO A 33 10.30 16.62 18.60
CA PRO A 33 9.65 16.44 19.89
C PRO A 33 8.75 17.59 20.35
N THR A 34 8.92 18.80 19.79
CA THR A 34 8.05 19.94 20.08
C THR A 34 6.67 19.83 19.43
N GLN A 35 6.53 19.01 18.38
CA GLN A 35 5.26 18.79 17.69
C GLN A 35 4.35 17.86 18.50
N LYS A 36 3.05 18.14 18.43
CA LYS A 36 2.01 17.37 19.13
C LYS A 36 1.52 16.19 18.29
N ALA A 37 1.53 16.33 16.96
CA ALA A 37 1.15 15.28 16.05
C ALA A 37 2.03 14.04 16.23
N LYS A 38 1.37 12.87 16.37
CA LYS A 38 2.02 11.56 16.42
C LYS A 38 1.70 10.69 15.21
N VAL A 39 0.66 11.07 14.46
CA VAL A 39 0.24 10.41 13.23
C VAL A 39 0.76 11.19 12.04
N VAL A 40 1.47 10.52 11.13
CA VAL A 40 1.96 11.08 9.87
C VAL A 40 1.25 10.40 8.72
N VAL A 41 0.50 11.17 7.93
CA VAL A 41 -0.16 10.67 6.72
C VAL A 41 0.77 10.92 5.53
N CYS A 42 1.17 9.84 4.85
CA CYS A 42 2.09 9.89 3.71
C CYS A 42 1.34 9.52 2.42
N PHE A 43 0.97 10.53 1.64
CA PHE A 43 0.57 10.36 0.24
C PHE A 43 1.82 10.22 -0.64
N CYS A 44 2.49 9.10 -0.46
CA CYS A 44 3.86 8.90 -0.91
C CYS A 44 3.99 7.62 -1.73
N GLN A 45 4.95 7.60 -2.66
CA GLN A 45 5.37 6.37 -3.31
C GLN A 45 6.26 5.55 -2.38
N GLY A 46 6.38 4.25 -2.64
CA GLY A 46 7.15 3.33 -1.79
C GLY A 46 8.60 3.76 -1.58
N GLU A 47 9.29 4.31 -2.59
CA GLU A 47 10.67 4.79 -2.45
C GLU A 47 10.80 5.95 -1.47
N THR A 48 9.83 6.88 -1.48
CA THR A 48 9.78 7.99 -0.52
C THR A 48 9.58 7.48 0.90
N VAL A 49 8.72 6.48 1.08
CA VAL A 49 8.50 5.86 2.40
C VAL A 49 9.75 5.10 2.86
N ALA A 50 10.44 4.38 1.96
CA ALA A 50 11.69 3.71 2.27
C ALA A 50 12.79 4.69 2.70
N GLY A 51 12.90 5.84 2.01
CA GLY A 51 13.81 6.93 2.40
C GLY A 51 13.47 7.50 3.77
N LEU A 52 12.18 7.76 4.03
CA LEU A 52 11.71 8.24 5.33
C LEU A 52 12.00 7.24 6.45
N LEU A 53 11.73 5.95 6.26
CA LEU A 53 12.01 4.90 7.25
C LEU A 53 13.50 4.79 7.58
N ARG A 54 14.38 4.95 6.59
CA ARG A 54 15.84 4.99 6.81
C ARG A 54 16.26 6.20 7.64
N ALA A 55 15.66 7.36 7.38
CA ALA A 55 15.91 8.56 8.18
C ALA A 55 15.37 8.39 9.62
N MET A 56 14.19 7.79 9.79
CA MET A 56 13.64 7.47 11.11
C MET A 56 14.53 6.51 11.92
N ASP A 57 15.11 5.51 11.25
CA ASP A 57 16.06 4.57 11.85
C ASP A 57 17.34 5.28 12.31
N THR A 58 17.88 6.15 11.45
CA THR A 58 19.05 6.99 11.74
C THR A 58 18.81 7.92 12.94
N LEU A 59 17.58 8.41 13.10
CA LEU A 59 17.15 9.23 14.24
C LEU A 59 16.71 8.43 15.47
N HIS A 60 16.79 7.09 15.41
CA HIS A 60 16.40 6.17 16.49
C HIS A 60 14.96 6.42 17.02
N LEU A 61 14.01 6.59 16.09
CA LEU A 61 12.62 6.89 16.41
C LEU A 61 11.76 5.67 16.77
N GLN A 62 12.37 4.48 16.81
CA GLN A 62 11.68 3.25 17.21
C GLN A 62 11.13 3.38 18.65
N GLY A 63 9.87 2.97 18.84
CA GLY A 63 9.21 3.02 20.15
C GLY A 63 8.90 4.43 20.66
N LYS A 64 9.08 5.50 19.86
CA LYS A 64 8.73 6.88 20.25
C LYS A 64 7.23 7.21 20.14
N GLY A 65 6.41 6.23 19.76
CA GLY A 65 4.95 6.39 19.64
C GLY A 65 4.51 7.18 18.41
N TYR A 66 5.29 7.15 17.33
CA TYR A 66 4.86 7.65 16.02
C TYR A 66 4.14 6.56 15.24
N MET A 67 3.07 6.93 14.55
CA MET A 67 2.34 6.07 13.64
C MET A 67 2.30 6.69 12.26
N LEU A 68 2.44 5.84 11.26
CA LEU A 68 2.39 6.25 9.87
C LEU A 68 1.10 5.70 9.23
N ILE A 69 0.50 6.51 8.36
CA ILE A 69 -0.64 6.13 7.53
C ILE A 69 -0.22 6.29 6.06
N GLY A 70 -0.12 5.18 5.35
CA GLY A 70 0.31 5.12 3.96
C GLY A 70 -0.84 5.11 2.96
N ALA A 71 -0.64 5.81 1.84
CA ALA A 71 -1.43 5.61 0.63
C ALA A 71 -1.07 4.28 -0.09
N ASP A 72 -1.65 4.06 -1.26
CA ASP A 72 -1.46 2.88 -2.11
C ASP A 72 -0.04 2.70 -2.68
N GLY A 73 0.77 3.76 -2.65
CA GLY A 73 2.20 3.70 -2.96
C GLY A 73 3.01 2.87 -1.95
N TRP A 74 2.53 2.79 -0.71
CA TRP A 74 3.05 1.92 0.35
C TRP A 74 2.31 0.58 0.37
N SER A 75 0.97 0.57 0.40
CA SER A 75 0.15 -0.66 0.38
C SER A 75 0.74 -1.75 1.31
N ASP A 76 0.79 -2.99 0.84
CA ASP A 76 1.40 -4.19 1.44
C ASP A 76 2.83 -4.46 0.92
N ARG A 77 3.53 -3.42 0.44
CA ARG A 77 4.91 -3.59 -0.06
C ARG A 77 5.85 -3.86 1.11
N GLN A 78 6.43 -5.06 1.13
CA GLN A 78 7.45 -5.41 2.12
C GLN A 78 8.85 -4.90 1.74
N ASP A 79 9.13 -4.68 0.45
CA ASP A 79 10.42 -4.23 -0.06
C ASP A 79 10.86 -2.87 0.50
N ILE A 80 9.91 -1.98 0.81
CA ILE A 80 10.20 -0.65 1.37
C ILE A 80 10.67 -0.68 2.83
N LEU A 81 10.45 -1.80 3.53
CA LEU A 81 10.85 -1.97 4.93
C LEU A 81 12.34 -2.32 5.07
N GLY A 82 13.09 -2.22 3.97
CA GLY A 82 14.52 -2.46 3.94
C GLY A 82 14.88 -3.94 3.74
N PRO A 83 16.18 -4.27 3.84
CA PRO A 83 16.68 -5.61 3.62
C PRO A 83 16.11 -6.60 4.65
N LEU A 84 15.96 -7.85 4.21
CA LEU A 84 15.52 -8.96 5.06
C LEU A 84 16.60 -9.27 6.09
N ILE A 85 16.24 -9.16 7.38
CA ILE A 85 17.12 -9.49 8.50
C ILE A 85 16.94 -10.94 8.90
N ASN A 86 15.70 -11.42 8.94
CA ASN A 86 15.38 -12.77 9.34
C ASN A 86 14.44 -13.44 8.33
N PRO A 87 14.95 -14.37 7.50
CA PRO A 87 14.14 -15.03 6.48
C PRO A 87 13.11 -16.01 7.05
N LYS A 88 13.24 -16.43 8.31
CA LYS A 88 12.25 -17.30 8.94
C LYS A 88 11.04 -16.53 9.43
N THR A 89 11.24 -15.32 9.94
CA THR A 89 10.17 -14.50 10.52
C THR A 89 9.62 -13.45 9.56
N GLY A 90 10.32 -13.20 8.45
CA GLY A 90 10.00 -12.11 7.52
C GLY A 90 10.44 -10.73 8.03
N GLU A 91 11.15 -10.65 9.15
CA GLU A 91 11.59 -9.37 9.72
C GLU A 91 12.60 -8.67 8.80
N ARG A 92 12.35 -7.39 8.56
CA ARG A 92 13.18 -6.48 7.77
C ARG A 92 13.71 -5.35 8.63
N ALA A 93 14.71 -4.64 8.12
CA ALA A 93 15.41 -3.56 8.84
C ALA A 93 14.49 -2.56 9.53
N PHE A 94 13.40 -2.17 8.87
CA PHE A 94 12.49 -1.14 9.37
C PHE A 94 11.15 -1.71 9.86
N SER A 95 11.03 -3.03 10.02
CA SER A 95 9.80 -3.68 10.49
C SER A 95 9.30 -3.09 11.80
N ARG A 96 10.19 -2.86 12.76
CA ARG A 96 9.80 -2.32 14.08
C ARG A 96 9.40 -0.84 14.04
N LEU A 97 9.85 -0.08 13.05
CA LEU A 97 9.43 1.31 12.83
C LEU A 97 8.06 1.36 12.15
N ALA A 98 7.80 0.45 11.22
CA ALA A 98 6.53 0.34 10.53
C ALA A 98 5.46 -0.40 11.33
N GLN A 99 5.81 -1.06 12.45
CA GLN A 99 4.84 -1.79 13.26
C GLN A 99 3.68 -0.88 13.69
N GLY A 100 2.47 -1.41 13.57
CA GLY A 100 1.23 -0.69 13.86
C GLY A 100 0.87 0.42 12.87
N SER A 101 1.64 0.63 11.81
CA SER A 101 1.23 1.51 10.71
C SER A 101 0.00 0.98 9.99
N LEU A 102 -0.75 1.89 9.39
CA LEU A 102 -1.87 1.56 8.51
C LEU A 102 -1.51 1.94 7.08
N SER A 103 -1.92 1.14 6.11
CA SER A 103 -1.80 1.48 4.70
C SER A 103 -3.04 1.07 3.94
N ILE A 104 -3.29 1.79 2.84
CA ILE A 104 -4.41 1.51 1.96
C ILE A 104 -3.91 0.72 0.76
N LYS A 105 -4.54 -0.41 0.46
CA LYS A 105 -4.27 -1.25 -0.70
C LYS A 105 -5.47 -1.20 -1.64
N LEU A 106 -5.24 -1.06 -2.95
CA LEU A 106 -6.32 -1.26 -3.93
C LEU A 106 -6.84 -2.70 -3.81
N HIS A 107 -8.16 -2.87 -3.69
CA HIS A 107 -8.74 -4.21 -3.62
C HIS A 107 -8.37 -4.97 -4.89
N SER A 108 -7.67 -6.09 -4.72
CA SER A 108 -7.05 -6.86 -5.80
C SER A 108 -6.98 -8.32 -5.36
N PRO A 109 -8.03 -9.10 -5.65
CA PRO A 109 -8.07 -10.54 -5.35
C PRO A 109 -6.95 -11.30 -6.06
N GLU A 110 -6.54 -12.42 -5.47
CA GLU A 110 -5.51 -13.28 -6.06
C GLU A 110 -5.98 -13.94 -7.36
N VAL A 111 -5.15 -13.88 -8.40
CA VAL A 111 -5.43 -14.51 -9.70
C VAL A 111 -4.75 -15.88 -9.77
N LYS A 112 -5.42 -16.91 -9.24
CA LYS A 112 -4.84 -18.27 -9.10
C LYS A 112 -4.27 -18.85 -10.40
N ASP A 113 -4.95 -18.64 -11.52
CA ASP A 113 -4.50 -19.15 -12.82
C ASP A 113 -3.17 -18.49 -13.26
N PHE A 114 -2.93 -17.25 -12.84
CA PHE A 114 -1.65 -16.57 -13.10
C PHE A 114 -0.52 -17.19 -12.28
N ASP A 115 -0.76 -17.58 -11.04
CA ASP A 115 0.26 -18.19 -10.19
C ASP A 115 0.74 -19.51 -10.79
N GLU A 116 -0.19 -20.35 -11.26
CA GLU A 116 0.13 -21.60 -11.95
C GLU A 116 0.90 -21.33 -13.25
N TYR A 117 0.43 -20.38 -14.06
CA TYR A 117 1.08 -19.98 -15.30
C TYR A 117 2.52 -19.49 -15.04
N PHE A 118 2.68 -18.47 -14.19
CA PHE A 118 3.96 -17.79 -13.96
C PHE A 118 4.98 -18.71 -13.31
N THR A 119 4.59 -19.51 -12.32
CA THR A 119 5.51 -20.43 -11.65
C THR A 119 5.93 -21.62 -12.52
N SER A 120 5.19 -21.90 -13.61
CA SER A 120 5.56 -22.94 -14.59
C SER A 120 6.59 -22.48 -15.64
N LEU A 121 6.85 -21.16 -15.74
CA LEU A 121 7.74 -20.61 -16.76
C LEU A 121 9.20 -20.98 -16.50
N THR A 122 9.93 -21.23 -17.59
CA THR A 122 11.38 -21.44 -17.58
C THR A 122 12.03 -20.59 -18.66
N PRO A 123 13.34 -20.28 -18.54
CA PRO A 123 14.04 -19.54 -19.59
C PRO A 123 13.90 -20.20 -20.96
N GLN A 124 13.89 -21.53 -21.02
CA GLN A 124 13.72 -22.27 -22.28
C GLN A 124 12.33 -22.07 -22.89
N SER A 125 11.27 -22.00 -22.09
CA SER A 125 9.90 -21.86 -22.62
C SER A 125 9.53 -20.41 -22.96
N HIS A 126 10.13 -19.41 -22.30
CA HIS A 126 9.62 -18.03 -22.34
C HIS A 126 10.59 -16.96 -22.89
N HIS A 127 11.88 -17.27 -23.12
CA HIS A 127 12.86 -16.28 -23.63
C HIS A 127 12.48 -15.63 -24.96
N ASN A 128 11.77 -16.36 -25.84
CA ASN A 128 11.34 -15.83 -27.14
C ASN A 128 10.10 -14.93 -27.06
N VAL A 129 9.38 -14.95 -25.94
CA VAL A 129 8.17 -14.16 -25.72
C VAL A 129 8.49 -12.89 -24.94
N ASN A 130 9.30 -13.01 -23.89
CA ASN A 130 9.71 -11.89 -23.05
C ASN A 130 11.24 -11.75 -23.07
N PRO A 131 11.77 -10.68 -23.69
CA PRO A 131 13.21 -10.50 -23.87
C PRO A 131 13.97 -10.29 -22.55
N TRP A 132 13.30 -9.89 -21.48
CA TRP A 132 13.92 -9.66 -20.16
C TRP A 132 13.79 -10.87 -19.21
N PHE A 133 13.12 -11.95 -19.64
CA PHE A 133 12.88 -13.10 -18.75
C PHE A 133 14.18 -13.82 -18.35
N THR A 134 15.15 -13.87 -19.26
CA THR A 134 16.49 -14.41 -18.98
C THR A 134 17.18 -13.60 -17.87
N GLU A 135 17.17 -12.27 -17.97
CA GLU A 135 17.76 -11.39 -16.97
C GLU A 135 17.07 -11.53 -15.62
N PHE A 136 15.73 -11.55 -15.60
CA PHE A 136 14.95 -11.80 -14.40
C PHE A 136 15.36 -13.12 -13.72
N TRP A 137 15.50 -14.20 -14.49
CA TRP A 137 15.87 -15.51 -13.95
C TRP A 137 17.27 -15.50 -13.33
N GLU A 138 18.24 -14.90 -14.04
CA GLU A 138 19.61 -14.76 -13.55
C GLU A 138 19.69 -13.95 -12.25
N GLN A 139 18.94 -12.85 -12.16
CA GLN A 139 18.87 -12.05 -10.93
C GLN A 139 18.16 -12.80 -9.80
N LYS A 140 17.04 -13.47 -10.09
CA LYS A 140 16.21 -14.16 -9.08
C LYS A 140 16.94 -15.33 -8.43
N PHE A 141 17.70 -16.09 -9.20
CA PHE A 141 18.44 -17.27 -8.72
C PHE A 141 19.93 -17.01 -8.46
N ASP A 142 20.38 -15.76 -8.66
CA ASP A 142 21.78 -15.34 -8.58
C ASP A 142 22.72 -16.29 -9.35
N CYS A 143 22.40 -16.50 -10.63
CA CYS A 143 23.13 -17.39 -11.52
C CYS A 143 23.26 -16.80 -12.93
N SER A 144 24.06 -17.42 -13.79
CA SER A 144 24.21 -17.04 -15.20
C SER A 144 23.87 -18.21 -16.12
N ILE A 145 22.98 -17.98 -17.09
CA ILE A 145 22.54 -18.97 -18.07
C ILE A 145 23.59 -19.13 -19.17
N ILE A 146 24.20 -18.02 -19.59
CA ILE A 146 25.35 -18.01 -20.51
C ILE A 146 26.56 -17.50 -19.71
N PRO A 147 27.37 -18.39 -19.12
CA PRO A 147 28.51 -17.98 -18.33
C PRO A 147 29.52 -17.23 -19.20
N SER A 148 29.64 -15.92 -18.99
CA SER A 148 30.74 -15.13 -19.55
C SER A 148 31.96 -15.21 -18.64
N SER A 149 33.16 -15.07 -19.20
CA SER A 149 34.41 -15.06 -18.42
C SER A 149 34.49 -13.93 -17.39
N ASP A 150 33.69 -12.87 -17.55
CA ASP A 150 33.58 -11.73 -16.63
C ASP A 150 32.39 -11.83 -15.64
N SER A 151 31.57 -12.88 -15.74
CA SER A 151 30.44 -13.11 -14.85
C SER A 151 30.94 -13.53 -13.46
N LYS A 152 30.67 -12.71 -12.43
CA LYS A 152 30.87 -13.10 -11.02
C LYS A 152 29.84 -14.13 -10.52
N ARG A 153 28.78 -14.41 -11.29
CA ARG A 153 27.72 -15.34 -10.90
C ARG A 153 28.05 -16.78 -11.28
N LYS A 154 27.62 -17.72 -10.44
CA LYS A 154 27.69 -19.16 -10.71
C LYS A 154 26.84 -19.53 -11.93
N PRO A 155 27.19 -20.58 -12.70
CA PRO A 155 26.33 -21.05 -13.78
C PRO A 155 24.99 -21.57 -13.22
N CYS A 156 23.89 -21.31 -13.91
CA CYS A 156 22.58 -21.89 -13.57
C CYS A 156 22.60 -23.40 -13.80
N THR A 157 21.96 -24.17 -12.91
CA THR A 157 21.96 -25.64 -12.93
C THR A 157 20.90 -26.23 -13.87
N GLY A 158 19.86 -25.47 -14.20
CA GLY A 158 18.70 -25.92 -14.94
C GLY A 158 17.62 -26.60 -14.08
N ASN A 159 17.90 -26.81 -12.79
CA ASN A 159 16.95 -27.37 -11.81
C ASN A 159 16.26 -26.28 -10.98
N GLU A 160 16.57 -25.01 -11.21
CA GLU A 160 15.89 -23.89 -10.57
C GLU A 160 14.39 -23.90 -10.93
N SER A 161 13.54 -23.58 -9.96
CA SER A 161 12.10 -23.53 -10.17
C SER A 161 11.47 -22.45 -9.31
N LEU A 162 10.59 -21.66 -9.93
CA LEU A 162 9.80 -20.64 -9.23
C LEU A 162 8.79 -21.28 -8.26
N LYS A 163 8.37 -22.53 -8.49
CA LYS A 163 7.46 -23.28 -7.60
C LYS A 163 8.05 -23.56 -6.22
N ASN A 164 9.37 -23.59 -6.11
CA ASN A 164 10.07 -23.89 -4.86
C ASN A 164 10.34 -22.64 -4.02
N LEU A 165 9.94 -21.46 -4.49
CA LEU A 165 10.14 -20.18 -3.82
C LEU A 165 8.80 -19.62 -3.33
N PRO A 166 8.78 -18.87 -2.22
CA PRO A 166 7.59 -18.10 -1.86
C PRO A 166 7.30 -17.10 -2.98
N PHE A 167 6.14 -17.27 -3.61
CA PHE A 167 5.67 -16.40 -4.68
C PHE A 167 4.54 -15.54 -4.14
N HIS A 168 4.73 -14.22 -4.21
CA HIS A 168 3.70 -13.23 -3.92
C HIS A 168 3.45 -12.46 -5.21
N GLN A 169 2.21 -12.51 -5.70
CA GLN A 169 1.84 -11.78 -6.90
C GLN A 169 1.86 -10.27 -6.65
N ASP A 170 2.02 -9.49 -7.72
CA ASP A 170 1.91 -8.05 -7.64
C ASP A 170 0.52 -7.64 -7.13
N ASN A 171 0.48 -6.71 -6.17
CA ASN A 171 -0.75 -6.30 -5.52
C ASN A 171 -1.75 -5.59 -6.45
N LYS A 172 -1.38 -5.26 -7.70
CA LYS A 172 -2.25 -4.68 -8.72
C LYS A 172 -2.53 -5.64 -9.89
N LEU A 173 -2.07 -6.88 -9.83
CA LEU A 173 -2.20 -7.84 -10.94
C LEU A 173 -3.65 -8.06 -11.36
N SER A 174 -4.58 -8.20 -10.41
CA SER A 174 -6.00 -8.37 -10.72
C SER A 174 -6.56 -7.19 -11.53
N ARG A 175 -6.13 -5.96 -11.22
CA ARG A 175 -6.52 -4.76 -11.95
C ARG A 175 -5.95 -4.73 -13.37
N LEU A 176 -4.72 -5.20 -13.56
CA LEU A 176 -4.13 -5.36 -14.89
C LEU A 176 -4.91 -6.41 -15.72
N ASN A 177 -5.22 -7.56 -15.12
CA ASN A 177 -6.02 -8.61 -15.76
C ASN A 177 -7.40 -8.07 -16.18
N LEU A 178 -8.05 -7.33 -15.26
CA LEU A 178 -9.32 -6.68 -15.53
C LEU A 178 -9.24 -5.68 -16.69
N ALA A 179 -8.19 -4.85 -16.75
CA ALA A 179 -8.01 -3.88 -17.82
C ALA A 179 -7.91 -4.57 -19.20
N ILE A 180 -7.16 -5.68 -19.28
CA ILE A 180 -7.06 -6.49 -20.51
C ILE A 180 -8.44 -7.06 -20.89
N TYR A 181 -9.18 -7.57 -19.90
CA TYR A 181 -10.50 -8.15 -20.13
C TYR A 181 -11.53 -7.11 -20.61
N VAL A 182 -11.53 -5.92 -20.03
CA VAL A 182 -12.38 -4.79 -20.45
C VAL A 182 -12.09 -4.40 -21.90
N VAL A 183 -10.81 -4.31 -22.28
CA VAL A 183 -10.43 -4.02 -23.68
C VAL A 183 -10.89 -5.12 -24.62
N ALA A 184 -10.74 -6.39 -24.23
CA ALA A 184 -11.20 -7.53 -25.03
C ALA A 184 -12.72 -7.53 -25.22
N LEU A 185 -13.49 -7.27 -24.15
CA LEU A 185 -14.95 -7.13 -24.22
C LEU A 185 -15.37 -5.98 -25.12
N ALA A 186 -14.72 -4.81 -25.00
CA ALA A 186 -15.04 -3.66 -25.85
C ALA A 186 -14.73 -3.96 -27.33
N LEU A 187 -13.58 -4.57 -27.63
CA LEU A 187 -13.24 -5.02 -28.99
C LEU A 187 -14.25 -6.03 -29.53
N HIS A 188 -14.71 -6.95 -28.69
CA HIS A 188 -15.76 -7.91 -29.06
C HIS A 188 -17.07 -7.20 -29.41
N ARG A 189 -17.50 -6.21 -28.61
CA ARG A 189 -18.71 -5.41 -28.91
C ARG A 189 -18.57 -4.61 -30.20
N VAL A 190 -17.42 -3.97 -30.42
CA VAL A 190 -17.15 -3.27 -31.69
C VAL A 190 -17.21 -4.24 -32.87
N GLN A 191 -16.66 -5.44 -32.72
CA GLN A 191 -16.72 -6.48 -33.75
C GLN A 191 -18.18 -6.89 -34.04
N GLU A 192 -18.99 -7.11 -33.01
CA GLU A 192 -20.41 -7.47 -33.19
C GLU A 192 -21.21 -6.34 -33.87
N ILE A 193 -20.96 -5.08 -33.51
CA ILE A 193 -21.62 -3.91 -34.10
C ILE A 193 -21.28 -3.76 -35.59
N VAL A 194 -20.01 -3.94 -35.94
CA VAL A 194 -19.52 -3.67 -37.31
C VAL A 194 -19.69 -4.88 -38.23
N CYS A 195 -19.42 -6.08 -37.73
CA CYS A 195 -19.41 -7.31 -38.52
C CYS A 195 -20.71 -8.11 -38.42
N GLY A 196 -21.53 -7.85 -37.40
CA GLY A 196 -22.74 -8.59 -37.06
C GLY A 196 -22.48 -9.63 -35.96
N VAL A 197 -23.48 -9.82 -35.09
CA VAL A 197 -23.44 -10.74 -33.96
C VAL A 197 -23.16 -12.19 -34.42
N GLY A 198 -22.24 -12.87 -33.74
CA GLY A 198 -21.92 -14.28 -33.99
C GLY A 198 -21.06 -14.56 -35.23
N ARG A 199 -20.59 -13.53 -35.95
CA ARG A 199 -19.60 -13.74 -37.02
C ARG A 199 -18.20 -14.02 -36.43
N PRO A 200 -17.51 -15.07 -36.88
CA PRO A 200 -16.14 -15.32 -36.44
C PRO A 200 -15.16 -14.36 -37.12
N GLY A 201 -14.17 -13.89 -36.35
CA GLY A 201 -13.03 -13.13 -36.87
C GLY A 201 -13.34 -11.68 -37.25
N LEU A 202 -12.40 -11.10 -38.00
CA LEU A 202 -12.46 -9.71 -38.46
C LEU A 202 -13.18 -9.61 -39.80
N CYS A 203 -13.96 -8.55 -40.00
CA CYS A 203 -14.54 -8.20 -41.30
C CYS A 203 -13.87 -6.95 -41.90
N PRO A 204 -13.96 -6.72 -43.22
CA PRO A 204 -13.34 -5.57 -43.86
C PRO A 204 -13.74 -4.21 -43.28
N GLY A 205 -14.99 -4.08 -42.79
CA GLY A 205 -15.49 -2.85 -42.18
C GLY A 205 -14.87 -2.51 -40.81
N LEU A 206 -14.21 -3.48 -40.16
CA LEU A 206 -13.55 -3.30 -38.87
C LEU A 206 -12.12 -2.76 -39.00
N LEU A 207 -11.59 -2.68 -40.23
CA LEU A 207 -10.23 -2.25 -40.50
C LEU A 207 -10.23 -0.93 -41.30
N PRO A 208 -9.67 0.17 -40.76
CA PRO A 208 -9.11 0.31 -39.40
C PRO A 208 -10.20 0.37 -38.32
N ILE A 209 -9.84 0.02 -37.08
CA ILE A 209 -10.74 0.09 -35.93
C ILE A 209 -11.12 1.56 -35.66
N ASN A 210 -12.41 1.84 -35.55
CA ASN A 210 -12.89 3.17 -35.16
C ASN A 210 -12.64 3.40 -33.66
N GLY A 211 -11.64 4.22 -33.33
CA GLY A 211 -11.27 4.52 -31.94
C GLY A 211 -12.37 5.23 -31.13
N SER A 212 -13.24 6.02 -31.78
CA SER A 212 -14.37 6.67 -31.09
C SER A 212 -15.43 5.66 -30.67
N LEU A 213 -15.72 4.69 -31.55
CA LEU A 213 -16.62 3.59 -31.25
C LEU A 213 -16.02 2.69 -30.16
N LEU A 214 -14.73 2.37 -30.23
CA LEU A 214 -14.05 1.59 -29.19
C LEU A 214 -14.10 2.30 -27.83
N ARG A 215 -13.81 3.60 -27.76
CA ARG A 215 -13.93 4.40 -26.54
C ARG A 215 -15.35 4.36 -25.98
N GLN A 216 -16.35 4.48 -26.83
CA GLN A 216 -17.75 4.43 -26.41
C GLN A 216 -18.10 3.07 -25.79
N GLU A 217 -17.67 1.96 -26.40
CA GLU A 217 -17.94 0.62 -25.88
C GLU A 217 -17.11 0.29 -24.63
N LEU A 218 -15.90 0.83 -24.50
CA LEU A 218 -15.12 0.77 -23.24
C LEU A 218 -15.92 1.38 -22.08
N LEU A 219 -16.42 2.60 -22.25
CA LEU A 219 -17.17 3.32 -21.21
C LEU A 219 -18.55 2.71 -20.90
N LYS A 220 -19.11 1.90 -21.80
CA LYS A 220 -20.37 1.16 -21.58
C LYS A 220 -20.17 -0.20 -20.91
N SER A 221 -18.93 -0.60 -20.63
CA SER A 221 -18.66 -1.89 -19.99
C SER A 221 -19.38 -1.96 -18.65
N ASN A 222 -20.23 -2.98 -18.49
CA ASN A 222 -20.91 -3.28 -17.24
C ASN A 222 -21.05 -4.81 -17.12
N PHE A 223 -20.29 -5.41 -16.21
CA PHE A 223 -20.34 -6.85 -15.97
C PHE A 223 -19.88 -7.17 -14.54
N THR A 224 -20.24 -8.35 -14.06
CA THR A 224 -19.73 -8.89 -12.80
C THR A 224 -18.58 -9.84 -13.10
N ASP A 225 -17.44 -9.65 -12.42
CA ASP A 225 -16.28 -10.51 -12.56
C ASP A 225 -16.46 -11.86 -11.83
N SER A 226 -15.45 -12.73 -11.92
CA SER A 226 -15.44 -14.02 -11.23
C SER A 226 -15.40 -13.92 -9.70
N ASN A 227 -15.01 -12.76 -9.16
CA ASN A 227 -14.93 -12.50 -7.72
C ASN A 227 -16.25 -11.92 -7.16
N GLY A 228 -17.22 -11.63 -8.04
CA GLY A 228 -18.50 -11.02 -7.66
C GLY A 228 -18.46 -9.49 -7.66
N ASP A 229 -17.36 -8.87 -8.08
CA ASP A 229 -17.23 -7.43 -8.18
C ASP A 229 -17.91 -6.93 -9.47
N THR A 230 -18.76 -5.92 -9.33
CA THR A 230 -19.41 -5.29 -10.48
C THR A 230 -18.50 -4.21 -11.03
N ILE A 231 -18.09 -4.37 -12.29
CA ILE A 231 -17.21 -3.46 -12.99
C ILE A 231 -18.04 -2.60 -13.93
N TYR A 232 -17.93 -1.29 -13.74
CA TYR A 232 -18.55 -0.27 -14.58
C TYR A 232 -17.65 0.96 -14.63
N PHE A 233 -17.92 1.88 -15.56
CA PHE A 233 -17.23 3.17 -15.63
C PHE A 233 -18.23 4.30 -15.39
N ASP A 234 -17.81 5.29 -14.61
CA ASP A 234 -18.60 6.50 -14.38
C ASP A 234 -18.50 7.49 -15.58
N GLU A 235 -19.08 8.68 -15.42
CA GLU A 235 -19.06 9.72 -16.46
C GLU A 235 -17.65 10.21 -16.81
N ASN A 236 -16.69 10.10 -15.88
CA ASN A 236 -15.30 10.46 -16.08
C ASN A 236 -14.48 9.30 -16.68
N GLY A 237 -15.03 8.08 -16.67
CA GLY A 237 -14.35 6.88 -17.12
C GLY A 237 -13.57 6.19 -16.01
N ASP A 238 -13.92 6.44 -14.75
CA ASP A 238 -13.28 5.83 -13.59
C ASP A 238 -14.05 4.56 -13.14
N PRO A 239 -13.34 3.47 -12.80
CA PRO A 239 -13.96 2.27 -12.26
C PRO A 239 -14.36 2.46 -10.78
N PRO A 240 -15.24 1.61 -10.22
CA PRO A 240 -15.56 1.64 -8.80
C PRO A 240 -14.31 1.45 -7.94
N ALA A 241 -14.12 2.37 -7.01
CA ALA A 241 -13.03 2.33 -6.04
C ALA A 241 -13.38 1.40 -4.87
N SER A 242 -12.45 0.51 -4.55
CA SER A 242 -12.52 -0.41 -3.42
C SER A 242 -11.10 -0.59 -2.88
N TYR A 243 -10.94 -0.46 -1.57
CA TYR A 243 -9.64 -0.54 -0.91
C TYR A 243 -9.68 -1.49 0.27
N ASP A 244 -8.61 -2.26 0.45
CA ASP A 244 -8.36 -3.03 1.65
C ASP A 244 -7.48 -2.19 2.59
N LEU A 245 -7.86 -2.11 3.86
CA LEU A 245 -7.08 -1.44 4.90
C LEU A 245 -6.13 -2.47 5.52
N MET A 246 -4.83 -2.20 5.42
CA MET A 246 -3.76 -3.08 5.88
C MET A 246 -3.13 -2.49 7.14
N ASN A 247 -2.72 -3.35 8.06
CA ASN A 247 -1.98 -2.99 9.26
C ASN A 247 -0.70 -3.83 9.32
N TYR A 248 0.45 -3.21 9.56
CA TYR A 248 1.70 -3.95 9.65
C TYR A 248 1.89 -4.51 11.07
N GLN A 249 1.86 -5.83 11.20
CA GLN A 249 1.76 -6.52 12.47
C GLN A 249 2.95 -7.42 12.75
N HIS A 250 3.20 -7.61 14.04
CA HIS A 250 4.11 -8.62 14.57
C HIS A 250 3.30 -9.59 15.44
N TYR A 251 3.24 -10.86 15.03
CA TYR A 251 2.43 -11.86 15.73
C TYR A 251 3.12 -13.24 15.69
N PHE A 252 2.62 -14.16 16.52
CA PHE A 252 2.99 -15.56 16.44
C PHE A 252 1.91 -16.33 15.69
N ASN A 253 2.28 -17.05 14.64
CA ASN A 253 1.33 -17.86 13.89
C ASN A 253 0.84 -19.07 14.72
N GLU A 254 -0.09 -19.86 14.18
CA GLU A 254 -0.63 -21.06 14.85
C GLU A 254 0.44 -22.10 15.23
N ARG A 255 1.62 -22.04 14.59
CA ARG A 255 2.76 -22.92 14.86
C ARG A 255 3.71 -22.35 15.92
N GLY A 256 3.40 -21.18 16.48
CA GLY A 256 4.25 -20.48 17.44
C GLY A 256 5.49 -19.84 16.81
N GLU A 257 5.49 -19.62 15.49
CA GLU A 257 6.57 -18.95 14.78
C GLU A 257 6.31 -17.44 14.75
N GLU A 258 7.33 -16.64 15.04
CA GLU A 258 7.28 -15.18 14.95
C GLU A 258 7.14 -14.74 13.49
N VAL A 259 6.21 -13.82 13.21
CA VAL A 259 5.89 -13.34 11.85
C VAL A 259 5.74 -11.82 11.84
N PHE A 260 6.32 -11.18 10.83
CA PHE A 260 6.10 -9.77 10.49
C PHE A 260 5.41 -9.65 9.13
N ASP A 261 4.17 -9.17 9.09
CA ASP A 261 3.45 -9.05 7.83
C ASP A 261 2.33 -8.00 7.86
N TYR A 262 1.85 -7.62 6.68
CA TYR A 262 0.63 -6.82 6.55
C TYR A 262 -0.59 -7.71 6.70
N VAL A 263 -1.46 -7.36 7.66
CA VAL A 263 -2.73 -8.04 7.91
C VAL A 263 -3.86 -7.11 7.49
N GLN A 264 -4.83 -7.63 6.74
CA GLN A 264 -6.02 -6.87 6.41
C GLN A 264 -6.90 -6.69 7.64
N VAL A 265 -7.17 -5.44 8.03
CA VAL A 265 -7.98 -5.08 9.20
C VAL A 265 -9.32 -4.46 8.82
N GLY A 266 -9.49 -4.04 7.57
CA GLY A 266 -10.73 -3.44 7.09
C GLY A 266 -10.84 -3.42 5.58
N ARG A 267 -11.99 -2.92 5.11
CA ARG A 267 -12.28 -2.68 3.69
C ARG A 267 -13.09 -1.41 3.55
N TRP A 268 -12.70 -0.55 2.62
CA TRP A 268 -13.48 0.60 2.19
C TRP A 268 -14.11 0.30 0.83
N GLN A 269 -15.44 0.40 0.75
CA GLN A 269 -16.17 0.18 -0.49
C GLN A 269 -17.41 1.07 -0.53
N HIS A 270 -17.68 1.69 -1.69
CA HIS A 270 -18.86 2.54 -1.91
C HIS A 270 -19.05 3.65 -0.86
N GLY A 271 -17.96 4.26 -0.39
CA GLY A 271 -18.02 5.32 0.62
C GLY A 271 -18.14 4.83 2.08
N HIS A 272 -18.21 3.52 2.29
CA HIS A 272 -18.33 2.91 3.62
C HIS A 272 -17.06 2.17 4.01
N LEU A 273 -16.53 2.49 5.20
CA LEU A 273 -15.46 1.71 5.83
C LEU A 273 -16.10 0.62 6.70
N VAL A 274 -15.77 -0.62 6.38
CA VAL A 274 -16.12 -1.81 7.17
C VAL A 274 -14.85 -2.35 7.78
N MET A 275 -14.77 -2.29 9.11
CA MET A 275 -13.69 -2.93 9.84
C MET A 275 -13.97 -4.42 9.92
N LEU A 276 -12.99 -5.25 9.59
CA LEU A 276 -13.14 -6.69 9.69
C LEU A 276 -13.13 -7.09 11.16
N GLN A 277 -12.13 -6.60 11.90
CA GLN A 277 -11.93 -6.90 13.30
C GLN A 277 -11.07 -5.81 13.97
N ASP A 278 -11.71 -4.86 14.67
CA ASP A 278 -11.04 -3.72 15.32
C ASP A 278 -10.00 -4.15 16.36
N GLU A 279 -10.26 -5.27 17.02
CA GLU A 279 -9.46 -5.85 18.11
C GLU A 279 -8.08 -6.35 17.66
N PHE A 280 -7.89 -6.57 16.35
CA PHE A 280 -6.61 -7.04 15.82
C PHE A 280 -5.73 -5.94 15.25
N ILE A 281 -6.17 -4.68 15.26
CA ILE A 281 -5.24 -3.59 14.92
C ILE A 281 -4.18 -3.53 16.02
N GLN A 282 -2.92 -3.72 15.61
CA GLN A 282 -1.80 -3.45 16.48
C GLN A 282 -1.48 -1.97 16.39
N TRP A 283 -1.31 -1.33 17.54
CA TRP A 283 -0.85 0.04 17.62
C TRP A 283 0.61 0.08 18.09
N GLN A 284 1.33 1.15 17.75
CA GLN A 284 2.70 1.34 18.26
C GLN A 284 2.73 1.45 19.78
N SER A 285 1.63 1.90 20.38
CA SER A 285 1.36 1.91 21.83
C SER A 285 1.20 0.50 22.43
N ASP A 286 1.07 -0.57 21.67
CA ASP A 286 0.96 -1.92 22.24
C ASP A 286 2.33 -2.64 22.30
N LEU A 287 3.41 -1.96 21.91
CA LEU A 287 4.78 -2.48 21.98
C LEU A 287 5.31 -2.59 23.41
N ALA A 288 6.23 -3.54 23.64
CA ALA A 288 6.88 -3.74 24.92
C ALA A 288 7.50 -2.43 25.44
N ASN A 289 7.13 -2.04 26.67
CA ASN A 289 7.43 -0.78 27.38
C ASN A 289 6.47 0.41 27.15
N ALA A 290 5.36 0.22 26.43
CA ALA A 290 4.37 1.28 26.31
C ALA A 290 3.49 1.39 27.57
N THR A 291 3.15 2.63 27.94
CA THR A 291 2.39 2.96 29.15
C THR A 291 0.87 2.97 28.95
N ALA A 292 0.40 2.81 27.71
CA ALA A 292 -1.00 2.83 27.31
C ALA A 292 -1.21 1.84 26.17
N SER A 293 -2.33 1.11 26.17
CA SER A 293 -2.73 0.20 25.10
C SER A 293 -3.85 0.82 24.27
N GLY A 294 -3.91 0.50 22.96
CA GLY A 294 -4.92 1.02 22.03
C GLY A 294 -4.39 2.15 21.13
N PRO A 295 -5.28 2.89 20.43
CA PRO A 295 -4.90 3.83 19.40
C PRO A 295 -4.02 4.98 19.89
N ILE A 296 -3.10 5.43 19.03
CA ILE A 296 -2.23 6.56 19.35
C ILE A 296 -3.05 7.84 19.49
N GLN A 297 -2.87 8.51 20.61
CA GLN A 297 -3.45 9.81 20.87
C GLN A 297 -2.64 10.89 20.13
N SER A 298 -3.26 11.50 19.11
CA SER A 298 -2.65 12.55 18.28
C SER A 298 -3.58 13.76 18.17
N PHE A 299 -3.85 14.40 19.31
CA PHE A 299 -4.61 15.65 19.39
C PHE A 299 -3.69 16.82 19.77
N CYS A 300 -4.06 18.03 19.33
CA CYS A 300 -3.33 19.25 19.69
C CYS A 300 -3.45 19.55 21.20
N SER A 301 -4.62 19.26 21.76
CA SER A 301 -4.92 19.47 23.18
C SER A 301 -5.80 18.37 23.72
N ASP A 302 -5.57 18.00 24.98
CA ASP A 302 -6.36 17.01 25.69
C ASP A 302 -7.85 17.42 25.76
N PRO A 303 -8.77 16.44 25.71
CA PRO A 303 -10.17 16.69 26.00
C PRO A 303 -10.32 17.37 27.36
N CYS A 304 -11.19 18.38 27.43
CA CYS A 304 -11.47 19.08 28.69
C CYS A 304 -11.93 18.10 29.76
N GLY A 305 -11.32 18.18 30.94
CA GLY A 305 -11.80 17.47 32.12
C GLY A 305 -13.16 17.96 32.60
N ALA A 306 -13.73 17.27 33.58
CA ALA A 306 -14.93 17.78 34.25
C ALA A 306 -14.63 19.17 34.85
N TRP A 307 -15.52 20.13 34.59
CA TRP A 307 -15.36 21.53 35.03
C TRP A 307 -14.27 22.31 34.29
N GLU A 308 -13.81 21.84 33.14
CA GLU A 308 -12.98 22.62 32.22
C GLU A 308 -13.79 23.03 30.97
N ALA A 309 -13.44 24.16 30.35
CA ALA A 309 -14.01 24.55 29.05
C ALA A 309 -12.91 24.89 28.03
N LYS A 310 -13.27 24.67 26.75
CA LYS A 310 -12.47 25.02 25.58
C LYS A 310 -12.44 26.55 25.41
N VAL A 311 -11.25 27.12 25.25
CA VAL A 311 -11.06 28.55 24.96
C VAL A 311 -10.65 28.73 23.50
N ASP A 312 -11.34 29.64 22.81
CA ASP A 312 -11.54 29.70 21.36
C ASP A 312 -10.36 30.21 20.52
N THR A 313 -9.13 30.12 21.04
CA THR A 313 -7.92 30.41 20.27
C THR A 313 -6.94 29.27 20.47
N PHE A 314 -6.96 28.32 19.53
CA PHE A 314 -6.14 27.10 19.55
C PHE A 314 -6.19 26.39 20.91
N TRP A 315 -7.34 25.75 21.15
CA TRP A 315 -7.50 24.62 22.06
C TRP A 315 -6.79 24.75 23.42
N ARG A 316 -7.16 25.74 24.23
CA ARG A 316 -6.71 25.82 25.62
C ARG A 316 -7.82 25.36 26.56
N THR A 317 -7.46 24.63 27.63
CA THR A 317 -8.36 24.24 28.72
C THR A 317 -8.29 25.26 29.86
N ALA A 318 -9.45 25.74 30.31
CA ALA A 318 -9.57 26.60 31.48
C ALA A 318 -10.39 25.89 32.56
N PHE A 319 -9.91 25.90 33.81
CA PHE A 319 -10.60 25.31 34.95
C PHE A 319 -11.63 26.26 35.57
N PHE A 320 -12.80 25.72 35.94
CA PHE A 320 -13.83 26.43 36.68
C PHE A 320 -13.99 25.85 38.10
N THR A 321 -13.85 26.69 39.11
CA THR A 321 -14.25 26.35 40.49
C THR A 321 -15.70 26.77 40.75
N LYS A 322 -16.33 26.21 41.79
CA LYS A 322 -17.76 26.39 42.15
C LYS A 322 -18.25 27.85 42.27
N ASP A 323 -17.35 28.83 42.29
CA ASP A 323 -17.64 30.25 42.44
C ASP A 323 -17.53 31.08 41.14
N ASN A 324 -17.57 30.46 39.95
CA ASN A 324 -17.60 31.15 38.64
C ASN A 324 -16.41 32.12 38.37
N LEU A 325 -15.27 31.93 39.02
CA LEU A 325 -14.05 32.70 38.76
C LEU A 325 -13.07 31.85 37.92
N ALA A 326 -12.87 32.24 36.66
CA ALA A 326 -11.88 31.64 35.78
C ALA A 326 -10.47 32.07 36.17
N HIS A 327 -9.61 31.13 36.53
CA HIS A 327 -8.17 31.37 36.73
C HIS A 327 -7.41 30.92 35.47
N LEU A 328 -6.89 31.88 34.71
CA LEU A 328 -5.93 31.63 33.61
C LEU A 328 -4.54 31.40 34.20
N ILE A 329 -4.05 30.17 34.18
CA ILE A 329 -2.65 29.86 34.50
C ILE A 329 -1.86 29.87 33.18
N PHE A 330 -0.93 30.82 33.05
CA PHE A 330 0.01 30.88 31.94
C PHE A 330 1.23 30.00 32.26
N ALA A 331 1.47 28.97 31.46
CA ALA A 331 2.77 28.33 31.36
C ALA A 331 3.31 28.61 29.95
N LEU A 332 4.51 29.19 29.87
CA LEU A 332 5.25 29.50 28.64
C LEU A 332 5.81 28.24 28.00
#